data_AF-A0A0G4MS65-F1
#
_entry.id   AF-A0A0G4MS65-F1
#
_cell.length_a   1.000
_cell.length_b   1.000
_cell.length_c   1.000
_cell.angle_alpha   90.00
_cell.angle_beta   90.00
_cell.angle_gamma   90.00
#
_symmetry.space_group_name_H-M   'P 1'
#
loop_
_entity.id
_entity.type
_entity.pdbx_description
1 polymer ?
#
loop_
_entity_poly.entity_id
_entity_poly.type
_entity_poly.pdbx_seq_one_letter_code
_entity_poly.pdbx_strand_id
1 'polypeptide(L)'
;EAGKVKAAVSFAVQNGYKLVDCAYCYANEDEVGEGLKDAFAAGVKREDIFVTSKLWGTYQTSDARVEEALDKSLKSLGLEYLDLYLI
;
A
#
# COMPACT_ATOMS: atom_id res chain seq x y z
N GLU A 1 -14.93 10.13 -3.87
CA GLU A 1 -14.65 11.31 -3.02
C GLU A 1 -13.25 11.18 -2.47
N ALA A 2 -12.44 12.24 -2.59
CA ALA A 2 -11.05 12.21 -2.11
C ALA A 2 -10.99 12.06 -0.58
N GLY A 3 -9.98 11.34 -0.09
CA GLY A 3 -9.67 11.20 1.34
C GLY A 3 -10.44 10.11 2.08
N LYS A 4 -11.40 9.41 1.44
CA LYS A 4 -12.12 8.31 2.08
C LYS A 4 -11.24 7.10 2.33
N VAL A 5 -10.30 6.80 1.42
CA VAL A 5 -9.42 5.63 1.55
C VAL A 5 -8.44 5.85 2.68
N LYS A 6 -7.84 7.04 2.75
CA LYS A 6 -6.99 7.46 3.87
C LYS A 6 -7.67 7.24 5.23
N ALA A 7 -8.86 7.82 5.40
CA ALA A 7 -9.59 7.73 6.66
C ALA A 7 -9.95 6.27 7.02
N ALA A 8 -10.36 5.47 6.04
CA ALA A 8 -10.70 4.07 6.23
C ALA A 8 -9.49 3.23 6.67
N VAL A 9 -8.34 3.39 6.00
CA VAL A 9 -7.11 2.65 6.31
C VAL A 9 -6.62 3.01 7.71
N SER A 10 -6.52 4.30 8.02
CA SER A 10 -6.07 4.77 9.33
C SER A 10 -6.96 4.23 10.46
N PHE A 11 -8.29 4.33 10.28
CA PHE A 11 -9.25 3.79 11.23
C PHE A 11 -9.11 2.26 11.39
N ALA A 12 -9.09 1.50 10.30
CA ALA A 12 -9.04 0.04 10.36
C ALA A 12 -7.78 -0.46 11.08
N VAL A 13 -6.62 0.08 10.73
CA VAL A 13 -5.33 -0.31 11.29
C VAL A 13 -5.23 0.03 12.78
N GLN A 14 -5.69 1.22 13.18
CA GLN A 14 -5.75 1.61 14.60
C GLN A 14 -6.76 0.76 15.40
N ASN A 15 -7.75 0.17 14.74
CA ASN A 15 -8.79 -0.66 15.36
C ASN A 15 -8.56 -2.17 15.15
N GLY A 16 -7.32 -2.58 14.89
CA GLY A 16 -6.91 -3.98 14.98
C GLY A 16 -6.91 -4.77 13.67
N TYR A 17 -7.24 -4.16 12.52
CA TYR A 17 -6.92 -4.79 11.24
C TYR A 17 -5.42 -4.87 11.06
N LYS A 18 -4.94 -6.05 10.64
CA LYS A 18 -3.52 -6.35 10.46
C LYS A 18 -3.12 -6.60 9.01
N LEU A 19 -4.08 -6.55 8.09
CA LEU A 19 -3.84 -6.73 6.67
C LEU A 19 -4.46 -5.58 5.89
N VAL A 20 -3.68 -5.02 4.96
CA VAL A 20 -4.13 -4.00 4.01
C VAL A 20 -3.84 -4.52 2.60
N ASP A 21 -4.91 -4.74 1.83
CA ASP A 21 -4.84 -5.14 0.42
C ASP A 21 -4.94 -3.92 -0.49
N CYS A 22 -3.92 -3.74 -1.34
CA CYS A 22 -3.79 -2.65 -2.30
C CYS A 22 -3.62 -3.21 -3.71
N ALA A 23 -3.67 -2.35 -4.72
CA ALA A 23 -3.21 -2.66 -6.06
C ALA A 23 -2.93 -1.35 -6.82
N TYR A 24 -1.91 -1.35 -7.68
CA TYR A 24 -1.61 -0.21 -8.53
C TYR A 24 -2.83 0.30 -9.31
N CYS A 25 -3.64 -0.61 -9.86
CA CYS A 25 -4.79 -0.27 -10.69
C CYS A 25 -5.96 0.36 -9.92
N TYR A 26 -5.98 0.30 -8.59
CA TYR A 26 -7.02 0.95 -7.78
C TYR A 26 -6.83 2.46 -7.73
N ALA A 27 -5.68 2.98 -8.17
CA ALA A 27 -5.35 4.40 -8.26
C ALA A 27 -5.56 5.16 -6.94
N ASN A 28 -5.32 4.49 -5.81
CA ASN A 28 -5.53 5.02 -4.47
C ASN A 28 -4.40 4.70 -3.48
N GLU A 29 -3.27 4.15 -3.95
CA GLU A 29 -2.13 3.78 -3.09
C GLU A 29 -1.55 4.99 -2.35
N ASP A 30 -1.60 6.19 -2.92
CA ASP A 30 -1.21 7.43 -2.23
C ASP A 30 -2.08 7.68 -0.98
N GLU A 31 -3.41 7.51 -1.09
CA GLU A 31 -4.31 7.64 0.05
C GLU A 31 -4.12 6.52 1.08
N VAL A 32 -3.84 5.29 0.63
CA VAL A 32 -3.51 4.19 1.54
C VAL A 32 -2.24 4.49 2.30
N GLY A 33 -1.19 4.98 1.63
CA GLY A 33 0.08 5.37 2.24
C GLY A 33 -0.09 6.46 3.27
N GLU A 34 -0.90 7.48 2.98
CA GLU A 34 -1.26 8.50 3.97
C GLU A 34 -1.99 7.91 5.18
N GLY A 35 -2.91 6.96 4.98
CA GLY A 35 -3.63 6.31 6.07
C GLY A 35 -2.73 5.43 6.94
N LEU A 36 -1.81 4.69 6.33
CA LEU A 36 -0.78 3.91 7.03
C LEU A 36 0.13 4.84 7.84
N LYS A 37 0.59 5.95 7.24
CA LYS A 37 1.41 6.95 7.92
C LYS A 37 0.72 7.50 9.17
N ASP A 38 -0.56 7.85 9.08
CA ASP A 38 -1.33 8.32 10.23
C ASP A 38 -1.45 7.24 11.32
N ALA A 39 -1.69 5.98 10.94
CA ALA A 39 -1.74 4.87 11.90
C ALA A 39 -0.39 4.59 12.58
N PHE A 40 0.71 4.70 11.84
CA PHE A 40 2.06 4.54 12.39
C PHE A 40 2.41 5.69 13.34
N ALA A 41 2.02 6.93 13.01
CA ALA A 41 2.15 8.06 13.91
C ALA A 41 1.30 7.89 15.20
N ALA A 42 0.19 7.15 15.13
CA ALA A 42 -0.63 6.78 16.29
C ALA A 42 -0.06 5.60 17.11
N GLY A 43 1.08 5.04 16.74
CA GLY A 43 1.81 4.03 17.51
C GLY A 43 1.70 2.59 17.00
N VAL A 44 1.04 2.35 15.86
CA VAL A 44 1.05 1.04 15.20
C VAL A 44 2.42 0.82 14.55
N LYS A 45 3.00 -0.37 14.71
CA LYS A 45 4.31 -0.68 14.14
C LYS A 45 4.16 -1.21 12.72
N ARG A 46 5.12 -0.87 11.82
CA ARG A 46 5.10 -1.33 10.42
C ARG A 46 5.14 -2.85 10.34
N GLU A 47 5.95 -3.51 11.17
CA GLU A 47 6.10 -4.96 11.21
C GLU A 47 4.85 -5.71 11.70
N ASP A 48 3.89 -5.00 12.31
CA ASP A 48 2.62 -5.60 12.73
C ASP A 48 1.57 -5.60 11.61
N ILE A 49 1.82 -4.92 10.48
CA ILE A 49 0.85 -4.74 9.40
C ILE A 49 1.33 -5.45 8.14
N PHE A 50 0.53 -6.37 7.63
CA PHE A 50 0.76 -7.08 6.40
C PHE A 50 0.20 -6.27 5.22
N VAL A 51 1.06 -5.74 4.36
CA VAL A 51 0.67 -4.94 3.20
C VAL A 51 0.87 -5.73 1.92
N THR A 52 -0.21 -5.87 1.15
CA THR A 52 -0.20 -6.48 -0.18
C THR A 52 -0.38 -5.42 -1.26
N SER A 53 0.37 -5.50 -2.36
CA SER A 53 0.02 -4.81 -3.61
C SER A 53 0.15 -5.76 -4.82
N LYS A 54 -0.23 -5.28 -6.01
CA LYS A 54 -0.40 -6.09 -7.21
C LYS A 54 0.21 -5.39 -8.42
N LEU A 55 1.01 -6.15 -9.16
CA LEU A 55 1.58 -5.76 -10.44
C LEU A 55 0.47 -5.59 -11.47
N TRP A 56 0.38 -4.40 -12.08
CA TRP A 56 -0.59 -4.20 -13.15
C TRP A 56 -0.09 -4.80 -14.48
N GLY A 57 -1.00 -5.38 -15.27
CA GLY A 57 -0.65 -6.14 -16.49
C GLY A 57 0.18 -5.37 -17.52
N THR A 58 0.08 -4.03 -17.58
CA THR A 58 0.90 -3.21 -18.50
C THR A 58 2.38 -3.13 -18.12
N TYR A 59 2.77 -3.68 -16.97
CA TYR A 59 4.14 -3.74 -16.48
C TYR A 59 4.74 -5.15 -16.58
N GLN A 60 3.97 -6.15 -17.01
CA GLN A 60 4.43 -7.54 -17.18
C GLN A 60 5.24 -7.77 -18.47
N THR A 61 5.90 -6.74 -19.01
CA THR A 61 6.62 -6.81 -20.29
C THR A 61 8.10 -7.17 -20.15
N SER A 62 8.69 -6.97 -18.97
CA SER A 62 10.08 -7.32 -18.65
C SER A 62 10.33 -7.16 -17.15
N ASP A 63 11.38 -7.80 -16.64
CA ASP A 63 11.77 -7.70 -15.21
C ASP A 63 11.99 -6.23 -14.77
N ALA A 64 12.65 -5.42 -15.62
CA ALA A 64 12.85 -3.99 -15.35
C ALA A 64 11.53 -3.20 -15.22
N ARG A 65 10.47 -3.63 -15.91
CA ARG A 65 9.14 -3.01 -15.83
C ARG A 65 8.39 -3.49 -14.59
N VAL A 66 8.61 -4.73 -14.16
CA VAL A 66 8.11 -5.23 -12.88
C VAL A 66 8.74 -4.46 -11.71
N GLU A 67 10.04 -4.24 -11.75
CA GLU A 67 10.78 -3.43 -10.76
C GLU A 67 10.27 -1.98 -10.73
N GLU A 68 10.12 -1.33 -11.90
CA GLU A 68 9.53 0.02 -11.99
C GLU A 68 8.14 0.10 -11.34
N ALA A 69 7.29 -0.91 -11.54
CA ALA A 69 5.95 -0.95 -10.97
C ALA A 69 5.95 -1.12 -9.44
N LEU A 70 6.85 -1.97 -8.92
CA LEU A 70 7.04 -2.16 -7.49
C LEU A 70 7.51 -0.86 -6.84
N ASP A 71 8.52 -0.20 -7.41
CA ASP A 71 9.05 1.08 -6.93
C ASP A 71 7.98 2.16 -6.86
N LYS A 72 7.11 2.23 -7.87
CA LYS A 72 5.96 3.14 -7.87
C LYS A 72 5.01 2.85 -6.72
N SER A 73 4.66 1.59 -6.52
CA SER A 73 3.73 1.18 -5.45
C SER A 73 4.33 1.48 -4.07
N LEU A 74 5.60 1.14 -3.85
CA LEU A 74 6.34 1.44 -2.62
C LEU A 74 6.40 2.94 -2.33
N LYS A 75 6.69 3.75 -3.36
CA LYS A 75 6.73 5.21 -3.24
C LYS A 75 5.36 5.78 -2.88
N SER A 76 4.29 5.34 -3.53
CA SER A 76 2.92 5.80 -3.24
C SER A 76 2.46 5.40 -1.84
N LEU A 77 2.76 4.17 -1.43
CA LEU A 77 2.43 3.69 -0.08
C LEU A 77 3.33 4.28 1.01
N GLY A 78 4.47 4.88 0.65
CA GLY A 78 5.46 5.38 1.60
C GLY A 78 6.15 4.26 2.39
N LEU A 79 6.39 3.11 1.76
CA LEU A 79 6.95 1.91 2.39
C LEU A 79 8.29 1.52 1.75
N GLU A 80 9.13 0.85 2.53
CA GLU A 80 10.40 0.28 2.04
C GLU A 80 10.23 -1.15 1.48
N TYR A 81 9.17 -1.85 1.89
CA TYR A 81 8.85 -3.21 1.43
C TYR A 81 7.34 -3.49 1.47
N LEU A 82 6.93 -4.47 0.68
CA LEU A 82 5.62 -5.12 0.75
C LEU A 82 5.77 -6.51 1.37
N ASP A 83 4.77 -6.93 2.13
CA ASP A 83 4.74 -8.28 2.70
C ASP A 83 4.33 -9.32 1.63
N LEU A 84 3.58 -8.88 0.62
CA LEU A 84 3.19 -9.69 -0.53
C LEU A 84 3.05 -8.83 -1.80
N TYR A 85 3.56 -9.33 -2.92
CA TYR A 85 3.38 -8.72 -4.24
C TYR A 85 2.84 -9.77 -5.22
N LEU A 86 1.71 -9.49 -5.85
CA LEU A 86 0.97 -10.43 -6.70
C LEU A 86 1.04 -10.03 -8.19
N ILE A 87 0.88 -11.03 -9.07
CA ILE A 87 0.75 -10.88 -10.53
C ILE A 87 -0.73 -10.72 -10.91
#